data_AF-A0A7V9URA8-F1
#
_entry.id   AF-A0A7V9URA8-F1
#
_cell.length_a   1.000
_cell.length_b   1.000
_cell.length_c   1.000
_cell.angle_alpha   90.00
_cell.angle_beta   90.00
_cell.angle_gamma   90.00
#
_symmetry.space_group_name_H-M   'P 1'
#
loop_
_entity.id
_entity.type
_entity.pdbx_description
1 polymer ?
#
loop_
_entity_poly.entity_id
_entity_poly.type
_entity_poly.pdbx_seq_one_letter_code
_entity_poly.pdbx_strand_id
1 'polypeptide(L)'
;IRVGKIGLQWLVRHTMTDARNYTRLPALFHTIDQSDYSLLTRYIEPLYHGFQGRSPMANAVDCSIGWSAERLAQSRRETPASLFSNVNLQRTAAICQAVGIPESGSTLQPRLWSLLPTLFVSGTLDTNTPPFQAEEVRWGFPNSTHLIVENGGHETLPAAEVQTVIVDFFKGQDVKGRTVSFERPHFLSVEEAKAQPASRR
;
A
#
# COMPACT_ATOMS: atom_id res chain seq x y z
N ILE A 1 7.50 3.84 25.48
CA ILE A 1 8.21 3.51 24.21
C ILE A 1 8.70 4.83 23.61
N ARG A 2 9.97 4.92 23.18
CA ARG A 2 10.49 6.13 22.49
C ARG A 2 10.46 5.89 20.98
N VAL A 3 9.90 6.83 20.23
CA VAL A 3 9.77 6.74 18.76
C VAL A 3 10.65 7.80 18.12
N GLY A 4 11.66 7.37 17.37
CA GLY A 4 12.50 8.28 16.59
C GLY A 4 11.87 8.66 15.25
N LYS A 5 12.52 9.58 14.52
CA LYS A 5 12.10 10.06 13.19
C LYS A 5 11.70 8.94 12.23
N ILE A 6 12.55 7.91 12.09
CA ILE A 6 12.31 6.78 11.16
C ILE A 6 11.06 6.00 11.56
N GLY A 7 10.86 5.76 12.86
CA GLY A 7 9.68 5.06 13.38
C GLY A 7 8.38 5.83 13.08
N LEU A 8 8.40 7.15 13.23
CA LEU A 8 7.26 8.00 12.90
C LEU A 8 6.99 8.04 11.39
N GLN A 9 8.03 8.19 10.56
CA GLN A 9 7.91 8.15 9.10
C GLN A 9 7.34 6.82 8.60
N TRP A 10 7.82 5.70 9.15
CA TRP A 10 7.29 4.37 8.84
C TRP A 10 5.82 4.24 9.24
N LEU A 11 5.46 4.70 10.45
CA LEU A 11 4.08 4.65 10.94
C LEU A 11 3.13 5.41 10.02
N VAL A 12 3.48 6.66 9.67
CA VAL A 12 2.66 7.50 8.80
C VAL A 12 2.51 6.84 7.43
N ARG A 13 3.61 6.38 6.81
CA ARG A 13 3.56 5.67 5.52
C ARG A 13 2.69 4.41 5.58
N HIS A 14 2.80 3.63 6.65
CA HIS A 14 2.04 2.40 6.81
C HIS A 14 0.54 2.72 6.96
N THR A 15 0.22 3.76 7.72
CA THR A 15 -1.15 4.27 7.89
C THR A 15 -1.77 4.73 6.56
N MET A 16 -0.97 5.29 5.65
CA MET A 16 -1.43 5.72 4.32
C MET A 16 -1.75 4.58 3.35
N THR A 17 -1.40 3.33 3.66
CA THR A 17 -1.67 2.17 2.78
C THR A 17 -3.15 1.93 2.56
N ASP A 18 -3.98 2.23 3.57
CA ASP A 18 -5.42 2.02 3.49
C ASP A 18 -6.13 3.35 3.63
N ALA A 19 -7.09 3.60 2.74
CA ALA A 19 -7.85 4.83 2.71
C ALA A 19 -8.60 5.09 4.03
N ARG A 20 -8.99 4.03 4.73
CA ARG A 20 -9.69 4.10 6.02
C ARG A 20 -8.80 4.64 7.13
N ASN A 21 -7.48 4.45 7.02
CA ASN A 21 -6.53 4.72 8.09
C ASN A 21 -5.94 6.13 8.02
N TYR A 22 -5.80 6.73 6.83
CA TYR A 22 -5.24 8.09 6.73
C TYR A 22 -6.13 9.16 7.39
N THR A 23 -7.42 8.88 7.58
CA THR A 23 -8.41 9.79 8.21
C THR A 23 -8.00 10.25 9.62
N ARG A 24 -7.17 9.46 10.31
CA ARG A 24 -6.68 9.71 11.67
C ARG A 24 -5.38 10.50 11.73
N LEU A 25 -4.68 10.67 10.61
CA LEU A 25 -3.36 11.32 10.58
C LEU A 25 -3.40 12.77 11.09
N PRO A 26 -4.37 13.62 10.72
CA PRO A 26 -4.43 14.98 11.26
C PRO A 26 -4.59 15.00 12.78
N ALA A 27 -5.49 14.18 13.34
CA ALA A 27 -5.66 14.05 14.78
C ALA A 27 -4.38 13.57 15.48
N LEU A 28 -3.69 12.58 14.89
CA LEU A 28 -2.40 12.09 15.41
C LEU A 28 -1.35 13.20 15.47
N PHE A 29 -1.19 13.98 14.39
CA PHE A 29 -0.22 15.07 14.38
C PHE A 29 -0.59 16.19 15.35
N HIS A 30 -1.88 16.51 15.43
CA HIS A 30 -2.38 17.50 16.38
C HIS A 30 -2.11 17.09 17.84
N THR A 31 -2.36 15.84 18.23
CA THR A 31 -2.07 15.41 19.61
C THR A 31 -0.57 15.41 19.91
N ILE A 32 0.28 15.00 18.94
CA ILE A 32 1.73 15.05 19.09
C ILE A 32 2.23 16.48 19.33
N ASP A 33 1.70 17.46 18.59
CA ASP A 33 2.03 18.88 18.75
C ASP A 33 1.65 19.40 20.15
N GLN A 34 0.54 18.90 20.71
CA GLN A 34 0.08 19.21 22.07
C GLN A 34 0.77 18.38 23.16
N SER A 35 1.84 17.65 22.84
CA SER A 35 2.54 16.73 23.76
C SER A 35 1.64 15.60 24.33
N ASP A 36 0.51 15.32 23.69
CA ASP A 36 -0.37 14.19 23.97
C ASP A 36 -0.01 13.01 23.04
N TYR A 37 0.70 12.04 23.61
CA TYR A 37 1.14 10.86 22.87
C TYR A 37 0.17 9.68 22.94
N SER A 38 -1.05 9.85 23.47
CA SER A 38 -2.01 8.75 23.64
C SER A 38 -2.35 8.03 22.32
N LEU A 39 -2.61 8.78 21.25
CA LEU A 39 -2.84 8.21 19.92
C LEU A 39 -1.60 7.53 19.35
N LEU A 40 -0.42 8.15 19.51
CA LEU A 40 0.84 7.58 19.04
C LEU A 40 1.16 6.25 19.75
N THR A 41 1.01 6.20 21.08
CA THR A 41 1.21 4.98 21.87
C THR A 41 0.32 3.87 21.35
N ARG A 42 -0.95 4.15 21.07
CA ARG A 42 -1.91 3.16 20.57
C ARG A 42 -1.49 2.54 19.22
N TYR A 43 -0.88 3.33 18.34
CA TYR A 43 -0.37 2.82 17.06
C TYR A 43 0.93 2.02 17.20
N ILE A 44 1.78 2.40 18.16
CA ILE A 44 3.11 1.83 18.33
C ILE A 44 3.08 0.58 19.21
N GLU A 45 2.15 0.49 20.15
CA GLU A 45 2.03 -0.62 21.10
C GLU A 45 1.88 -1.99 20.38
N PRO A 46 1.01 -2.17 19.37
CA PRO A 46 0.95 -3.43 18.61
C PRO A 46 2.26 -3.76 17.86
N LEU A 47 3.01 -2.74 17.43
CA LEU A 47 4.28 -2.92 16.72
C LEU A 47 5.42 -3.27 17.68
N TYR A 48 5.35 -2.78 18.91
CA TYR A 48 6.33 -3.06 19.96
C TYR A 48 6.11 -4.46 20.56
N HIS A 49 4.85 -4.84 20.78
CA HIS A 49 4.49 -6.15 21.34
C HIS A 49 4.39 -7.25 20.28
N GLY A 50 4.11 -6.90 19.03
CA GLY A 50 4.02 -7.84 17.92
C GLY A 50 5.27 -7.86 17.08
N PHE A 51 5.82 -9.03 16.80
CA PHE A 51 6.81 -9.19 15.74
C PHE A 51 6.09 -9.16 14.37
N GLN A 52 5.69 -7.97 13.92
CA GLN A 52 5.21 -7.76 12.54
C GLN A 52 6.38 -7.46 11.59
N GLY A 53 7.46 -8.23 11.72
CA GLY A 53 8.55 -8.21 10.76
C GLY A 53 8.07 -8.72 9.41
N ARG A 54 8.61 -8.17 8.32
CA ARG A 54 8.37 -8.73 6.98
C ARG A 54 9.01 -10.12 6.91
N SER A 55 8.32 -11.08 6.30
CA SER A 55 8.84 -12.44 6.13
C SER A 55 10.22 -12.41 5.46
N PRO A 56 11.24 -13.12 6.01
CA PRO A 56 12.53 -13.27 5.35
C PRO A 56 12.40 -13.81 3.92
N MET A 57 11.44 -14.70 3.68
CA MET A 57 11.15 -15.22 2.35
C MET A 57 10.61 -14.13 1.41
N ALA A 58 9.71 -13.26 1.88
CA ALA A 58 9.21 -12.14 1.06
C ALA A 58 10.36 -11.19 0.69
N ASN A 59 11.27 -10.90 1.62
CA ASN A 59 12.44 -10.08 1.31
C ASN A 59 13.38 -10.79 0.31
N ALA A 60 13.60 -12.09 0.46
CA ALA A 60 14.43 -12.85 -0.47
C ALA A 60 13.87 -12.83 -1.90
N VAL A 61 12.56 -13.04 -2.06
CA VAL A 61 11.87 -12.97 -3.37
C VAL A 61 12.02 -11.56 -3.96
N ASP A 62 11.69 -10.54 -3.18
CA ASP A 62 11.77 -9.14 -3.60
C ASP A 62 13.19 -8.74 -4.05
N CYS A 63 14.20 -9.20 -3.32
CA CYS A 63 15.60 -8.97 -3.63
C CYS A 63 16.08 -9.77 -4.85
N SER A 64 15.54 -10.97 -5.06
CA SER A 64 15.86 -11.80 -6.23
C SER A 64 15.27 -11.23 -7.53
N ILE A 65 14.18 -10.47 -7.45
CA ILE A 65 13.58 -9.78 -8.61
C ILE A 65 14.43 -8.57 -9.02
N GLY A 66 15.05 -7.89 -8.04
CA GLY A 66 15.90 -6.73 -8.28
C GLY A 66 15.15 -5.51 -8.84
N TRP A 67 15.88 -4.43 -9.07
CA TRP A 67 15.41 -3.22 -9.73
C TRP A 67 16.25 -2.95 -10.97
N SER A 68 15.67 -2.29 -11.97
CA SER A 68 16.46 -1.79 -13.09
C SER A 68 17.48 -0.74 -12.64
N ALA A 69 18.58 -0.62 -13.39
CA ALA A 69 19.60 0.40 -13.12
C ALA A 69 19.00 1.82 -13.14
N GLU A 70 18.06 2.06 -14.06
CA GLU A 70 17.33 3.32 -14.19
C GLU A 70 16.47 3.59 -12.94
N ARG A 71 15.75 2.57 -12.45
CA ARG A 71 14.90 2.68 -11.27
C ARG A 71 15.73 2.92 -9.99
N LEU A 72 16.87 2.24 -9.86
CA LEU A 72 17.83 2.48 -8.77
C LEU A 72 18.37 3.90 -8.83
N ALA A 73 18.78 4.37 -10.01
CA ALA A 73 19.30 5.73 -10.19
C ALA A 73 18.23 6.78 -9.86
N GLN A 74 16.98 6.58 -10.30
CA GLN A 74 15.85 7.44 -9.96
C GLN A 74 15.64 7.51 -8.44
N SER A 75 15.54 6.34 -7.79
CA SER A 75 15.35 6.28 -6.33
C SER A 75 16.48 6.99 -5.57
N ARG A 76 17.73 6.80 -5.97
CA ARG A 76 18.88 7.48 -5.34
C ARG A 76 18.79 9.00 -5.46
N ARG A 77 18.28 9.53 -6.58
CA ARG A 77 18.07 10.97 -6.77
C ARG A 77 16.90 11.52 -5.96
N GLU A 78 15.81 10.77 -5.84
CA GLU A 78 14.57 11.25 -5.21
C GLU A 78 14.56 11.09 -3.68
N THR A 79 15.27 10.07 -3.16
CA THR A 79 15.26 9.74 -1.72
C THR A 79 15.65 10.91 -0.80
N PRO A 80 16.69 11.73 -1.10
CA PRO A 80 17.06 12.86 -0.24
C PRO A 80 15.99 13.95 -0.11
N ALA A 81 15.15 14.13 -1.14
CA ALA A 81 14.07 15.12 -1.16
C ALA A 81 12.72 14.56 -0.66
N SER A 82 12.62 13.25 -0.45
CA SER A 82 11.38 12.59 -0.01
C SER A 82 11.11 12.79 1.48
N LEU A 83 9.88 13.20 1.82
CA LEU A 83 9.40 13.29 3.21
C LEU A 83 9.50 11.97 3.97
N PHE A 84 9.39 10.84 3.26
CA PHE A 84 9.47 9.50 3.83
C PHE A 84 10.85 8.86 3.64
N SER A 85 11.81 9.55 3.02
CA SER A 85 13.15 9.02 2.74
C SER A 85 13.09 7.58 2.19
N ASN A 86 13.86 6.64 2.75
CA ASN A 86 13.91 5.24 2.35
C ASN A 86 12.99 4.30 3.16
N VAL A 87 12.09 4.81 4.01
CA VAL A 87 11.22 3.93 4.86
C VAL A 87 10.27 3.04 4.05
N ASN A 88 10.04 3.39 2.78
CA ASN A 88 9.18 2.68 1.86
C ASN A 88 9.94 1.67 0.98
N LEU A 89 11.27 1.71 0.99
CA LEU A 89 12.10 0.91 0.11
C LEU A 89 12.49 -0.38 0.83
N GLN A 90 11.51 -1.28 0.97
CA GLN A 90 11.72 -2.62 1.53
C GLN A 90 12.71 -3.48 0.70
N ARG A 91 13.20 -2.93 -0.42
CA ARG A 91 14.20 -3.44 -1.35
C ARG A 91 15.46 -2.55 -1.41
N THR A 92 15.92 -2.02 -0.28
CA THR A 92 17.22 -1.34 -0.28
C THR A 92 18.34 -2.37 -0.48
N ALA A 93 19.43 -1.96 -1.14
CA ALA A 93 20.64 -2.77 -1.27
C ALA A 93 21.11 -3.30 0.11
N ALA A 94 20.97 -2.51 1.17
CA ALA A 94 21.33 -2.93 2.54
C ALA A 94 20.45 -4.09 3.05
N ILE A 95 19.14 -4.06 2.81
CA ILE A 95 18.23 -5.17 3.18
C ILE A 95 18.57 -6.41 2.34
N CYS A 96 18.77 -6.25 1.03
CA CYS A 96 19.09 -7.38 0.16
C CYS A 96 20.44 -8.02 0.47
N GLN A 97 21.44 -7.21 0.79
CA GLN A 97 22.74 -7.67 1.29
C GLN A 97 22.58 -8.43 2.62
N ALA A 98 21.77 -7.93 3.55
CA ALA A 98 21.52 -8.59 4.84
C ALA A 98 20.78 -9.93 4.69
N VAL A 99 19.91 -10.07 3.69
CA VAL A 99 19.22 -11.33 3.37
C VAL A 99 20.15 -12.31 2.64
N GLY A 100 21.29 -11.86 2.12
CA GLY A 100 22.29 -12.70 1.46
C GLY A 100 21.93 -13.08 0.03
N ILE A 101 20.98 -12.39 -0.58
CA ILE A 101 20.60 -12.60 -1.99
C ILE A 101 21.35 -11.56 -2.84
N PRO A 102 22.21 -11.97 -3.78
CA PRO A 102 22.84 -11.03 -4.69
C PRO A 102 21.75 -10.31 -5.50
N GLU A 103 21.88 -9.00 -5.68
CA GLU A 103 20.98 -8.24 -6.57
C GLU A 103 21.01 -8.91 -7.94
N SER A 104 19.88 -9.44 -8.40
CA SER A 104 19.81 -9.94 -9.76
C SER A 104 19.88 -8.73 -10.69
N GLY A 105 20.88 -8.70 -11.58
CA GLY A 105 20.98 -7.69 -12.63
C GLY A 105 19.92 -7.85 -13.73
N SER A 106 18.89 -8.68 -13.51
CA SER A 106 17.85 -9.00 -14.48
C SER A 106 16.75 -7.94 -14.40
N THR A 107 16.85 -6.94 -15.25
CA THR A 107 15.99 -5.76 -15.28
C THR A 107 14.73 -5.95 -16.13
N LEU A 108 14.61 -7.08 -16.82
CA LEU A 108 13.51 -7.38 -17.73
C LEU A 108 12.63 -8.44 -17.10
N GLN A 109 11.69 -8.01 -16.26
CA GLN A 109 10.47 -8.77 -16.05
C GLN A 109 9.84 -8.96 -17.44
N PRO A 110 9.66 -10.19 -17.95
CA PRO A 110 8.96 -10.38 -19.20
C PRO A 110 7.58 -9.72 -19.07
N ARG A 111 7.17 -8.97 -20.10
CA ARG A 111 5.82 -8.41 -20.14
C ARG A 111 4.85 -9.58 -20.00
N LEU A 112 4.07 -9.58 -18.93
CA LEU A 112 3.05 -10.59 -18.71
C LEU A 112 2.04 -10.49 -19.86
N TRP A 113 1.76 -11.61 -20.51
CA TRP A 113 0.85 -11.66 -21.63
C TRP A 113 -0.20 -12.75 -21.41
N SER A 114 -1.48 -12.42 -21.59
CA SER A 114 -2.57 -13.39 -21.51
C SER A 114 -3.75 -12.97 -22.37
N LEU A 115 -4.33 -13.94 -23.07
CA LEU A 115 -5.57 -13.76 -23.82
C LEU A 115 -6.82 -14.11 -22.98
N LEU A 116 -6.64 -14.64 -21.77
CA LEU A 116 -7.75 -14.97 -20.90
C LEU A 116 -8.44 -13.69 -20.40
N PRO A 117 -9.77 -13.66 -20.28
CA PRO A 117 -10.47 -12.58 -19.60
C PRO A 117 -9.83 -12.34 -18.23
N THR A 118 -9.47 -11.09 -17.94
CA THR A 118 -8.78 -10.74 -16.69
C THR A 118 -9.39 -9.49 -16.09
N LEU A 119 -9.73 -9.54 -14.81
CA LEU A 119 -10.23 -8.38 -14.06
C LEU A 119 -9.09 -7.79 -13.20
N PHE A 120 -8.76 -6.54 -13.47
CA PHE A 120 -7.91 -5.72 -12.61
C PHE A 120 -8.80 -4.93 -11.66
N VAL A 121 -8.35 -4.76 -10.41
CA VAL A 121 -9.06 -3.99 -9.39
C VAL A 121 -8.05 -3.03 -8.75
N SER A 122 -8.39 -1.75 -8.67
CA SER A 122 -7.56 -0.74 -8.02
C SER A 122 -8.42 0.31 -7.34
N GLY A 123 -7.91 0.91 -6.27
CA GLY A 123 -8.55 2.03 -5.59
C GLY A 123 -7.96 3.37 -6.04
N THR A 124 -8.77 4.44 -6.12
CA THR A 124 -8.25 5.78 -6.50
C THR A 124 -7.36 6.43 -5.44
N LEU A 125 -7.36 5.89 -4.22
CA LEU A 125 -6.55 6.34 -3.09
C LEU A 125 -5.47 5.32 -2.69
N ASP A 126 -5.18 4.32 -3.54
CA ASP A 126 -4.08 3.38 -3.32
C ASP A 126 -2.72 4.06 -3.54
N THR A 127 -1.95 4.22 -2.47
CA THR A 127 -0.60 4.81 -2.51
C THR A 127 0.52 3.80 -2.79
N ASN A 128 0.23 2.50 -2.79
CA ASN A 128 1.20 1.43 -3.00
C ASN A 128 1.20 0.97 -4.47
N THR A 129 0.02 0.70 -5.02
CA THR A 129 -0.21 0.19 -6.39
C THR A 129 -1.32 0.99 -7.09
N PRO A 130 -1.10 2.30 -7.34
CA PRO A 130 -2.11 3.18 -7.91
C PRO A 130 -2.59 2.71 -9.30
N PRO A 131 -3.79 3.12 -9.75
CA PRO A 131 -4.43 2.62 -10.98
C PRO A 131 -3.55 2.69 -12.24
N PHE A 132 -2.68 3.70 -12.36
CA PHE A 132 -1.79 3.81 -13.52
C PHE A 132 -0.78 2.65 -13.61
N GLN A 133 -0.34 2.07 -12.49
CA GLN A 133 0.54 0.89 -12.50
C GLN A 133 -0.21 -0.36 -12.96
N ALA A 134 -1.50 -0.47 -12.63
CA ALA A 134 -2.33 -1.54 -13.15
C ALA A 134 -2.46 -1.41 -14.69
N GLU A 135 -2.65 -0.21 -15.23
CA GLU A 135 -2.69 0.00 -16.68
C GLU A 135 -1.38 -0.39 -17.41
N GLU A 136 -0.22 -0.16 -16.80
CA GLU A 136 1.07 -0.60 -17.35
C GLU A 136 1.14 -2.12 -17.53
N VAL A 137 0.62 -2.89 -16.56
CA VAL A 137 0.53 -4.35 -16.63
C VAL A 137 -0.55 -4.79 -17.61
N ARG A 138 -1.70 -4.09 -17.58
CA ARG A 138 -2.90 -4.40 -18.36
C ARG A 138 -2.67 -4.32 -19.86
N TRP A 139 -1.66 -3.58 -20.31
CA TRP A 139 -1.19 -3.57 -21.71
C TRP A 139 -1.00 -4.98 -22.30
N GLY A 140 -0.53 -5.95 -21.50
CA GLY A 140 -0.36 -7.34 -21.95
C GLY A 140 -1.62 -8.21 -21.90
N PHE A 141 -2.75 -7.65 -21.53
CA PHE A 141 -4.03 -8.35 -21.34
C PHE A 141 -5.12 -7.70 -22.21
N PRO A 142 -5.14 -7.97 -23.53
CA PRO A 142 -6.07 -7.32 -24.45
C PRO A 142 -7.55 -7.55 -24.12
N ASN A 143 -7.88 -8.67 -23.46
CA ASN A 143 -9.24 -9.03 -23.04
C ASN A 143 -9.54 -8.66 -21.57
N SER A 144 -8.88 -7.63 -21.04
CA SER A 144 -9.03 -7.24 -19.63
C SER A 144 -10.11 -6.18 -19.40
N THR A 145 -10.64 -6.17 -18.19
CA THR A 145 -11.43 -5.08 -17.62
C THR A 145 -10.72 -4.54 -16.38
N HIS A 146 -10.81 -3.23 -16.15
CA HIS A 146 -10.27 -2.59 -14.96
C HIS A 146 -11.41 -1.95 -14.16
N LEU A 147 -11.67 -2.50 -12.98
CA LEU A 147 -12.55 -1.90 -11.99
C LEU A 147 -11.73 -0.90 -11.15
N ILE A 148 -12.02 0.38 -11.32
CA ILE A 148 -11.46 1.44 -10.48
C ILE A 148 -12.49 1.76 -9.41
N VAL A 149 -12.13 1.51 -8.16
CA VAL A 149 -12.96 1.78 -6.98
C VAL A 149 -12.70 3.21 -6.52
N GLU A 150 -13.68 4.08 -6.72
CA GLU A 150 -13.61 5.47 -6.27
C GLU A 150 -13.54 5.52 -4.74
N ASN A 151 -12.61 6.32 -4.20
CA ASN A 151 -12.28 6.39 -2.78
C ASN A 151 -11.75 5.08 -2.16
N GLY A 152 -11.40 4.08 -2.97
CA GLY A 152 -10.76 2.84 -2.51
C GLY A 152 -9.28 3.02 -2.19
N GLY A 153 -8.78 2.41 -1.10
CA GLY A 153 -7.35 2.32 -0.77
C GLY A 153 -6.67 1.10 -1.42
N HIS A 154 -5.57 0.62 -0.85
CA HIS A 154 -4.89 -0.60 -1.32
C HIS A 154 -5.75 -1.86 -1.12
N GLU A 155 -6.44 -1.96 0.01
CA GLU A 155 -7.24 -3.14 0.39
C GLU A 155 -8.74 -2.90 0.16
N THR A 156 -9.20 -3.07 -1.09
CA THR A 156 -10.63 -2.90 -1.46
C THR A 156 -11.43 -4.21 -1.46
N LEU A 157 -10.75 -5.35 -1.57
CA LEU A 157 -11.37 -6.68 -1.70
C LEU A 157 -12.35 -7.05 -0.57
N PRO A 158 -12.17 -6.66 0.70
CA PRO A 158 -13.13 -7.00 1.74
C PRO A 158 -14.52 -6.37 1.57
N ALA A 159 -14.69 -5.34 0.73
CA ALA A 159 -15.97 -4.68 0.53
C ALA A 159 -16.92 -5.55 -0.30
N ALA A 160 -18.18 -5.68 0.16
CA ALA A 160 -19.17 -6.55 -0.47
C ALA A 160 -19.52 -6.09 -1.92
N GLU A 161 -19.52 -4.79 -2.18
CA GLU A 161 -19.78 -4.25 -3.52
C GLU A 161 -18.67 -4.64 -4.50
N VAL A 162 -17.41 -4.67 -4.05
CA VAL A 162 -16.26 -5.12 -4.85
C VAL A 162 -16.33 -6.63 -5.09
N GLN A 163 -16.62 -7.41 -4.04
CA GLN A 163 -16.78 -8.86 -4.16
C GLN A 163 -17.89 -9.24 -5.13
N THR A 164 -19.00 -8.48 -5.15
CA THR A 164 -20.11 -8.70 -6.08
C THR A 164 -19.63 -8.59 -7.53
N VAL A 165 -18.86 -7.56 -7.88
CA VAL A 165 -18.32 -7.40 -9.23
C VAL A 165 -17.36 -8.55 -9.59
N ILE A 166 -16.52 -8.97 -8.65
CA ILE A 166 -15.59 -10.10 -8.87
C ILE A 166 -16.36 -11.40 -9.12
N VAL A 167 -17.41 -11.66 -8.34
CA VAL A 167 -18.27 -12.83 -8.52
C VAL A 167 -19.00 -12.80 -9.86
N ASP A 168 -19.53 -11.65 -10.27
CA ASP A 168 -20.19 -11.48 -11.57
C ASP A 168 -19.20 -11.73 -12.73
N PHE A 169 -17.97 -11.24 -12.61
CA PHE A 169 -16.90 -11.53 -13.57
C PHE A 169 -16.59 -13.02 -13.67
N PHE A 170 -16.46 -13.73 -12.54
CA PHE A 170 -16.23 -15.18 -12.55
C PHE A 170 -17.42 -15.99 -13.08
N LYS A 171 -18.63 -15.45 -13.03
CA LYS A 171 -19.82 -16.02 -13.69
C LYS A 171 -19.85 -15.79 -15.21
N GLY A 172 -18.84 -15.12 -15.76
CA GLY A 172 -18.76 -14.77 -17.19
C GLY A 172 -19.64 -13.59 -17.59
N GLN A 173 -20.12 -12.79 -16.63
CA GLN A 173 -20.88 -11.58 -16.93
C GLN A 173 -19.96 -10.46 -17.38
N ASP A 174 -20.48 -9.57 -18.25
CA ASP A 174 -19.77 -8.35 -18.62
C ASP A 174 -19.84 -7.34 -17.46
N VAL A 175 -18.67 -7.02 -16.91
CA VAL A 175 -18.49 -6.04 -15.83
C VAL A 175 -17.84 -4.75 -16.33
N LYS A 176 -17.66 -4.59 -17.64
CA LYS A 176 -17.11 -3.38 -18.23
C LYS A 176 -18.01 -2.18 -17.91
N GLY A 177 -17.40 -1.10 -17.42
CA GLY A 177 -18.11 0.12 -17.05
C GLY A 177 -18.88 0.05 -15.72
N ARG A 178 -18.79 -1.06 -14.97
CA ARG A 178 -19.28 -1.10 -13.59
C ARG A 178 -18.55 -0.05 -12.75
N THR A 179 -19.30 0.65 -11.90
CA THR A 179 -18.76 1.64 -10.98
C THR A 179 -18.96 1.16 -9.55
N VAL A 180 -17.91 1.30 -8.74
CA VAL A 180 -17.97 1.14 -7.28
C VAL A 180 -17.35 2.39 -6.69
N SER A 181 -18.04 2.99 -5.73
CA SER A 181 -17.58 4.18 -5.02
C SER A 181 -17.83 4.00 -3.54
N PHE A 182 -16.79 4.17 -2.74
CA PHE A 182 -16.92 4.26 -1.31
C PHE A 182 -17.23 5.71 -0.90
N GLU A 183 -17.74 5.86 0.31
CA GLU A 183 -17.88 7.18 0.91
C GLU A 183 -16.53 7.88 0.94
N ARG A 184 -16.52 9.17 0.56
CA ARG A 184 -15.30 9.97 0.59
C ARG A 184 -14.81 10.05 2.04
N PRO A 185 -13.55 9.67 2.33
CA PRO A 185 -13.09 9.67 3.70
C PRO A 185 -12.96 11.10 4.23
N HIS A 186 -13.47 11.31 5.44
CA HIS A 186 -13.34 12.57 6.17
C HIS A 186 -12.30 12.43 7.28
N PHE A 187 -11.62 13.52 7.61
CA PHE A 187 -10.68 13.52 8.72
C PHE A 187 -11.41 13.46 10.05
N LEU A 188 -10.93 12.61 10.95
CA LEU A 188 -11.51 12.47 12.28
C LEU A 188 -11.03 13.59 13.20
N SER A 189 -11.90 14.04 14.09
CA SER A 189 -11.53 14.82 15.27
C SER A 189 -10.63 13.99 16.21
N VAL A 190 -10.01 14.67 17.19
CA VAL A 190 -9.21 13.99 18.23
C VAL A 190 -10.05 13.00 19.03
N GLU A 191 -11.30 13.35 19.34
CA GLU A 191 -12.21 12.49 20.10
C GLU A 191 -12.57 11.23 19.31
N GLU A 192 -12.97 11.37 18.04
CA GLU A 192 -13.28 10.25 17.14
C GLU A 192 -12.05 9.37 16.86
N ALA A 193 -10.86 9.98 16.74
CA ALA A 193 -9.62 9.24 16.56
C ALA A 193 -9.22 8.44 17.81
N LYS A 194 -9.55 8.94 19.01
CA LYS A 194 -9.32 8.23 20.28
C LYS A 194 -10.34 7.13 20.53
N ALA A 195 -11.57 7.30 20.06
CA ALA A 195 -12.58 6.25 20.13
C ALA A 195 -12.06 4.94 19.50
N GLN A 196 -12.38 3.79 20.11
CA GLN A 196 -12.04 2.52 19.49
C GLN A 196 -12.77 2.43 18.15
N PRO A 197 -12.10 2.04 17.05
CA PRO A 197 -12.84 1.72 15.84
C PRO A 197 -13.85 0.65 16.23
N ALA A 198 -15.11 0.81 15.82
CA ALA A 198 -16.09 -0.25 15.96
C ALA A 198 -15.45 -1.51 15.40
N SER A 199 -15.31 -2.54 16.25
CA SER A 199 -14.83 -3.86 15.85
C SER A 199 -15.64 -4.28 14.62
N ARG A 200 -14.99 -4.34 13.46
CA ARG A 200 -15.57 -4.94 12.27
C ARG A 200 -14.89 -6.28 12.08
N ARG A 201 -15.62 -7.32 12.50
CA ARG A 201 -15.46 -8.68 11.97
C ARG A 201 -15.66 -8.66 10.46
#